data_AF-A0A920V8T0-F1
#
_entry.id   AF-A0A920V8T0-F1
#
_cell.length_a   1.000
_cell.length_b   1.000
_cell.length_c   1.000
_cell.angle_alpha   90.00
_cell.angle_beta   90.00
_cell.angle_gamma   90.00
#
_symmetry.space_group_name_H-M   'P 1'
#
loop_
_entity.id
_entity.type
_entity.pdbx_description
1 polymer ?
#
loop_
_entity_poly.entity_id
_entity_poly.type
_entity_poly.pdbx_seq_one_letter_code
_entity_poly.pdbx_strand_id
1 'polypeptide(L)'
;MVKARLFGKKRSGGSVEVLFERRVDESTFIGQIKFSGKLRPGSELIVGNNEILEVLERQSLFFLLRSDKPIMEILKTQVLFHSHPNKKRVSACG
;
A
#
# COMPACT_ATOMS: atom_id res chain seq x y z
N MET A 1 5.40 11.16 -10.46
CA MET A 1 5.62 9.74 -10.09
C MET A 1 4.27 9.13 -9.75
N VAL A 2 3.93 7.98 -10.33
CA VAL A 2 2.71 7.25 -9.96
C VAL A 2 2.94 6.61 -8.59
N LYS A 3 2.08 6.90 -7.62
CA LYS A 3 2.11 6.18 -6.34
C LYS A 3 1.53 4.78 -6.55
N ALA A 4 2.29 3.77 -6.13
CA ALA A 4 1.85 2.39 -6.17
C ALA A 4 0.91 2.11 -4.98
N ARG A 5 -0.20 1.44 -5.25
CA ARG A 5 -1.17 1.01 -4.24
C ARG A 5 -1.21 -0.50 -4.18
N LEU A 6 -1.18 -1.04 -2.97
CA LEU A 6 -1.46 -2.43 -2.67
C LEU A 6 -2.77 -2.50 -1.89
N PHE A 7 -3.69 -3.35 -2.32
CA PHE A 7 -4.96 -3.58 -1.63
C PHE A 7 -4.92 -4.93 -0.93
N GLY A 8 -5.55 -5.01 0.24
CA GLY A 8 -5.52 -6.22 1.04
C GLY A 8 -6.44 -6.19 2.25
N LYS A 9 -6.13 -7.05 3.21
CA LYS A 9 -6.83 -7.15 4.50
C LYS A 9 -5.83 -7.34 5.64
N LYS A 10 -6.19 -6.90 6.85
CA LYS A 10 -5.48 -7.35 8.06
C LYS A 10 -5.70 -8.85 8.25
N ARG A 11 -4.76 -9.57 8.84
CA ARG A 11 -4.95 -10.99 9.19
C ARG A 11 -6.17 -11.22 10.09
N SER A 12 -6.46 -10.27 10.98
CA SER A 12 -7.66 -10.26 11.84
C SER A 12 -8.98 -9.92 11.11
N GLY A 13 -8.93 -9.63 9.80
CA GLY A 13 -10.06 -9.13 9.03
C GLY A 13 -10.15 -7.60 8.92
N GLY A 14 -10.92 -7.13 7.94
CA GLY A 14 -11.06 -5.72 7.57
C GLY A 14 -10.05 -5.28 6.51
N SER A 15 -10.52 -4.47 5.56
CA SER A 15 -9.75 -4.04 4.38
C SER A 15 -8.64 -3.04 4.72
N VAL A 16 -7.58 -3.07 3.91
CA VAL A 16 -6.49 -2.09 3.94
C VAL A 16 -6.11 -1.65 2.52
N GLU A 17 -5.68 -0.39 2.40
CA GLU A 17 -5.00 0.16 1.22
C GLU A 17 -3.64 0.68 1.67
N VAL A 18 -2.56 0.08 1.14
CA VAL A 18 -1.18 0.49 1.40
C VAL A 18 -0.68 1.30 0.22
N LEU A 19 -0.31 2.55 0.49
CA LEU A 19 0.30 3.46 -0.46
C LEU A 19 1.82 3.41 -0.27
N PHE A 20 2.54 2.92 -1.28
CA PHE A 20 4.00 2.90 -1.26
C PHE A 20 4.54 4.34 -1.38
N GLU A 21 5.43 4.72 -0.47
CA GLU A 21 6.09 6.04 -0.49
C GLU A 21 7.55 5.90 -0.93
N ARG A 22 8.36 5.15 -0.18
CA ARG A 22 9.77 4.90 -0.54
C ARG A 22 10.28 3.57 -0.01
N ARG A 23 11.24 3.00 -0.72
CA ARG A 23 12.03 1.85 -0.27
C ARG A 23 13.00 2.27 0.83
N VAL A 24 13.23 1.39 1.81
CA VAL A 24 14.30 1.51 2.81
C VAL A 24 15.42 0.54 2.45
N ASP A 25 15.09 -0.73 2.25
CA ASP A 25 15.97 -1.78 1.75
C ASP A 25 15.20 -2.71 0.80
N GLU A 26 15.74 -3.86 0.44
CA GLU A 26 15.09 -4.79 -0.49
C GLU A 26 13.69 -5.26 -0.05
N SER A 27 13.50 -5.51 1.24
CA SER A 27 12.27 -6.07 1.81
C SER A 27 11.50 -5.09 2.70
N THR A 28 12.10 -3.93 3.01
CA THR A 28 11.53 -2.94 3.92
C THR A 28 11.20 -1.65 3.17
N PHE A 29 10.06 -1.06 3.48
CA PHE A 29 9.62 0.20 2.89
C PHE A 29 8.77 1.03 3.84
N ILE A 30 8.64 2.31 3.51
CA ILE A 30 7.72 3.22 4.17
C ILE A 30 6.47 3.36 3.29
N GLY A 31 5.31 3.26 3.92
CA GLY A 31 4.03 3.49 3.27
C GLY A 31 3.01 4.18 4.17
N GLN A 32 1.97 4.73 3.56
CA GLN A 32 0.76 5.13 4.26
C GLN A 32 -0.26 4.01 4.18
N ILE A 33 -1.06 3.81 5.22
CA ILE A 33 -2.07 2.75 5.25
C ILE A 33 -3.42 3.36 5.59
N LYS A 34 -4.40 3.16 4.72
CA LYS A 34 -5.81 3.33 5.08
C LYS A 34 -6.32 2.01 5.62
N PHE A 35 -6.94 2.04 6.79
CA PHE A 35 -7.44 0.85 7.48
C PHE A 35 -8.56 1.24 8.44
N SER A 36 -9.38 0.27 8.81
CA SER A 36 -10.38 0.42 9.87
C SER A 36 -9.89 -0.25 11.16
N GLY A 37 -10.24 0.31 12.32
CA GLY A 37 -9.92 -0.28 13.63
C GLY A 37 -8.47 -0.05 14.07
N LYS A 38 -7.83 -1.06 14.66
CA LYS A 38 -6.45 -0.96 15.20
C LYS A 38 -5.44 -1.59 14.22
N LEU A 39 -4.28 -0.93 14.11
CA LEU A 39 -3.10 -1.42 13.40
C LEU A 39 -1.86 -1.00 14.21
N ARG A 40 -1.04 -1.96 14.60
CA ARG A 40 0.08 -1.81 15.55
C ARG A 40 1.32 -2.54 15.04
N PRO A 41 2.53 -2.25 15.56
CA PRO A 41 3.69 -3.11 15.38
C PRO A 41 3.37 -4.60 15.62
N GLY A 42 3.92 -5.48 14.80
CA GLY A 42 3.64 -6.92 14.76
C GLY A 42 2.31 -7.30 14.10
N SER A 43 1.54 -6.33 13.57
CA SER A 43 0.34 -6.65 12.78
C SER A 43 0.74 -7.11 11.38
N GLU A 44 0.07 -8.13 10.88
CA GLU A 44 0.25 -8.61 9.51
C GLU A 44 -0.90 -8.20 8.60
N LEU A 45 -0.53 -7.81 7.38
CA LEU A 45 -1.42 -7.51 6.28
C LEU A 45 -1.21 -8.53 5.18
N ILE A 46 -2.31 -8.97 4.57
CA ILE A 46 -2.29 -9.87 3.42
C ILE A 46 -2.70 -9.04 2.20
N VAL A 47 -1.80 -8.87 1.24
CA VAL A 47 -1.98 -8.00 0.06
C VAL A 47 -1.85 -8.75 -1.27
N GLY A 48 -2.64 -8.31 -2.25
CA GLY A 48 -2.78 -8.91 -3.59
C GLY A 48 -2.78 -10.44 -3.60
N ASN A 49 -1.75 -11.07 -4.16
CA ASN A 49 -1.61 -12.54 -4.30
C ASN A 49 -1.16 -13.23 -3.00
N ASN A 50 -1.80 -12.86 -1.88
CA ASN A 50 -1.57 -13.44 -0.56
C ASN A 50 -0.15 -13.20 0.00
N GLU A 51 0.48 -12.11 -0.41
CA GLU A 51 1.78 -11.67 0.11
C GLU A 51 1.59 -11.07 1.51
N ILE A 52 2.55 -11.32 2.41
CA ILE A 52 2.49 -10.85 3.79
C ILE A 52 3.33 -9.58 3.95
N LEU A 53 2.74 -8.56 4.58
CA LEU A 53 3.44 -7.38 5.07
C LEU A 53 3.32 -7.31 6.59
N GLU A 54 4.45 -7.27 7.28
CA GLU A 54 4.52 -7.03 8.71
C GLU A 54 4.68 -5.52 8.99
N VAL A 55 3.88 -4.99 9.90
CA VAL A 55 4.08 -3.64 10.45
C VAL A 55 5.20 -3.69 11.48
N LEU A 56 6.34 -3.09 11.18
CA LEU A 56 7.46 -2.97 12.11
C LEU A 56 7.25 -1.77 13.05
N GLU A 57 6.88 -0.62 12.47
CA GLU A 57 6.71 0.62 13.22
C GLU A 57 5.56 1.47 12.66
N ARG A 58 5.02 2.33 13.52
CA ARG A 58 4.06 3.37 13.14
C ARG A 58 4.56 4.73 13.59
N GLN A 59 4.65 5.66 12.66
CA GLN A 59 5.00 7.06 12.91
C GLN A 59 3.91 7.95 12.29
N SER A 60 2.91 8.31 13.09
CA SER A 60 1.74 9.11 12.68
C SER A 60 0.97 8.45 11.51
N LEU A 61 1.10 9.00 10.29
CA LEU A 61 0.49 8.54 9.04
C LEU A 61 1.33 7.51 8.29
N PHE A 62 2.61 7.37 8.64
CA PHE A 62 3.55 6.48 7.98
C PHE A 62 3.79 5.21 8.79
N PHE A 63 4.06 4.14 8.07
CA PHE A 63 4.34 2.82 8.61
C PHE A 63 5.62 2.29 7.99
N LEU A 64 6.48 1.72 8.82
CA LEU A 64 7.58 0.88 8.37
C LEU A 64 7.04 -0.53 8.19
N LEU A 65 7.15 -1.06 6.98
CA LEU A 65 6.61 -2.35 6.60
C LEU A 65 7.73 -3.25 6.09
N ARG A 66 7.67 -4.52 6.44
CA ARG A 66 8.55 -5.57 5.92
C ARG A 66 7.75 -6.61 5.16
N SER A 67 8.30 -7.12 4.07
CA SER A 67 7.76 -8.24 3.30
C SER A 67 8.72 -9.41 3.26
N ASP A 68 8.19 -10.60 2.94
CA ASP A 68 9.03 -11.81 2.76
C ASP A 68 9.79 -11.82 1.43
N LYS A 69 9.32 -11.03 0.46
CA LYS A 69 9.91 -10.88 -0.88
C LYS A 69 10.39 -9.46 -1.12
N PRO A 70 11.27 -9.22 -2.12
CA PRO A 70 11.65 -7.88 -2.52
C PRO A 70 10.41 -7.02 -2.84
N ILE A 71 10.32 -5.82 -2.26
CA ILE A 71 9.12 -4.97 -2.38
C ILE A 71 8.80 -4.65 -3.85
N MET A 72 9.83 -4.50 -4.68
CA MET A 72 9.66 -4.21 -6.10
C MET A 72 8.99 -5.36 -6.88
N GLU A 73 9.12 -6.61 -6.42
CA GLU A 73 8.42 -7.75 -7.03
C GLU A 73 6.93 -7.73 -6.65
N ILE A 74 6.63 -7.50 -5.38
CA ILE A 74 5.25 -7.38 -4.88
C ILE A 74 4.52 -6.24 -5.61
N LEU A 75 5.19 -5.09 -5.78
CA LEU A 75 4.63 -3.96 -6.52
C LEU A 75 4.37 -4.30 -8.00
N LYS A 76 5.29 -4.98 -8.70
CA LYS A 76 5.08 -5.31 -10.13
C LYS A 76 3.85 -6.21 -10.35
N THR A 77 3.64 -7.17 -9.47
CA THR A 77 2.55 -8.15 -9.61
C THR A 77 1.19 -7.55 -9.25
N GLN A 78 1.15 -6.48 -8.45
CA GLN A 78 -0.09 -6.02 -7.80
C GLN A 78 -0.46 -4.56 -8.09
N VAL A 79 0.42 -3.77 -8.72
CA VAL A 79 0.17 -2.34 -8.92
C VAL A 79 -0.72 -2.11 -10.14
N LEU A 80 -1.96 -1.71 -9.86
CA LEU A 80 -2.68 -0.81 -10.74
C LEU A 80 -1.97 0.54 -10.68
N PHE A 81 -1.14 0.84 -11.70
CA PHE A 81 -0.68 2.20 -11.93
C PHE A 81 -1.95 3.05 -12.09
N HIS A 82 -2.34 3.78 -11.06
CA HIS A 82 -3.25 4.91 -11.25
C HIS A 82 -2.42 5.98 -11.97
N SER A 83 -2.22 5.79 -13.28
CA SER A 83 -2.12 6.92 -14.19
C SER A 83 -3.32 7.81 -13.85
N HIS A 84 -3.08 9.06 -13.49
CA HIS A 84 -4.16 10.03 -13.47
C HIS A 84 -4.72 10.04 -14.89
N PRO A 85 -5.97 9.60 -15.18
CA PRO A 85 -6.59 10.11 -16.38
C PRO A 85 -6.82 11.59 -16.04
N ASN A 86 -6.10 12.49 -16.71
CA ASN A 86 -6.49 13.87 -16.75
C ASN A 86 -7.85 13.91 -17.49
N LYS A 87 -8.93 13.61 -16.77
CA LYS A 87 -10.29 13.88 -17.24
C LYS A 87 -10.45 15.38 -17.11
N LYS A 88 -10.00 16.11 -18.15
CA LYS A 88 -10.62 17.39 -18.48
C LYS A 88 -12.10 17.08 -18.75
N ARG A 89 -12.91 17.24 -17.72
CA ARG A 89 -14.35 17.42 -17.87
C ARG A 89 -14.51 18.84 -18.41
N VAL A 90 -14.36 19.01 -19.72
CA VAL A 90 -14.87 20.21 -20.37
C VAL A 90 -16.37 20.02 -20.40
N SER A 91 -17.05 20.84 -19.59
CA SER A 91 -18.49 20.97 -19.60
C SER A 91 -18.95 21.26 -21.01
N ALA A 92 -19.99 20.56 -21.46
CA ALA A 92 -20.88 21.09 -22.46
C ALA A 92 -21.52 22.37 -21.90
N CYS A 93 -21.49 23.44 -22.68
CA CYS A 93 -22.42 24.56 -22.70
C CYS A 93 -22.11 25.36 -23.97
N GLY A 94 -23.08 25.43 -24.88
CA GLY A 94 -23.00 26.07 -26.18
C GLY A 94 -23.88 25.33 -27.18
#